data_AF-V2Y3F0-F1
#
_entry.id   AF-V2Y3F0-F1
#
_cell.length_a   1.000
_cell.length_b   1.000
_cell.length_c   1.000
_cell.angle_alpha   90.00
_cell.angle_beta   90.00
_cell.angle_gamma   90.00
#
_symmetry.space_group_name_H-M   'P 1'
#
loop_
_entity.id
_entity.type
_entity.pdbx_description
1 polymer ?
#
loop_
_entity_poly.entity_id
_entity_poly.type
_entity_poly.pdbx_seq_one_letter_code
_entity_poly.pdbx_strand_id
1 'polypeptide(L)'
;MAKAFSSDEKLEIRQKMMDTALEIFHESGTKGLNIKELTTRVGIAQGSFYNFWRDKDTLLLDVMQYRSAQKLAAIEKHFSKSLDNPIKFLSDIIYEYSIDLKEKCDTKPIYKEALSMLAKKSEGKSYEIGDLYIGFIKKLANYWKEKGAVKEVDEKGLINTFTGSFVLFSNYYKFEKEYFNDILKAFIVSAVEKYIDYR
;
A
#
# COMPACT_ATOMS: atom_id res chain seq x y z
N MET A 1 -28.89 26.42 9.34
CA MET A 1 -27.42 26.19 9.31
C MET A 1 -27.18 24.70 9.46
N ALA A 2 -26.38 24.08 8.60
CA ALA A 2 -26.02 22.68 8.76
C ALA A 2 -25.26 22.53 10.10
N LYS A 3 -25.72 21.62 10.97
CA LYS A 3 -25.08 21.33 12.25
C LYS A 3 -23.65 20.86 11.98
N ALA A 4 -22.66 21.48 12.63
CA ALA A 4 -21.28 20.99 12.56
C ALA A 4 -21.21 19.62 13.25
N PHE A 5 -20.58 18.65 12.58
CA PHE A 5 -20.31 17.33 13.17
C PHE A 5 -19.39 17.45 14.39
N SER A 6 -19.71 16.71 15.44
CA SER A 6 -18.80 16.47 16.58
C SER A 6 -17.54 15.73 16.14
N SER A 7 -16.52 15.69 17.01
CA SER A 7 -15.28 14.97 16.73
C SER A 7 -15.51 13.47 16.48
N ASP A 8 -16.38 12.85 17.25
CA ASP A 8 -16.70 11.42 17.12
C ASP A 8 -17.47 11.13 15.83
N GLU A 9 -18.48 11.95 15.51
CA GLU A 9 -19.21 11.86 14.25
C GLU A 9 -18.27 12.04 13.04
N LYS A 10 -17.29 12.95 13.13
CA LYS A 10 -16.29 13.11 12.07
C LYS A 10 -15.44 11.85 11.91
N LEU A 11 -15.01 11.22 12.99
CA LEU A 11 -14.22 9.98 12.93
C LEU A 11 -15.02 8.86 12.25
N GLU A 12 -16.28 8.67 12.66
CA GLU A 12 -17.18 7.66 12.09
C GLU A 12 -17.47 7.91 10.61
N ILE A 13 -17.80 9.15 10.23
CA ILE A 13 -18.06 9.53 8.84
C ILE A 13 -16.79 9.33 8.02
N ARG A 14 -15.62 9.74 8.53
CA ARG A 14 -14.35 9.54 7.84
C ARG A 14 -14.10 8.06 7.57
N GLN A 15 -14.33 7.20 8.57
CA GLN A 15 -14.16 5.75 8.42
C GLN A 15 -15.15 5.18 7.38
N LYS A 16 -16.44 5.52 7.48
CA LYS A 16 -17.45 5.11 6.48
C LYS A 16 -17.09 5.57 5.06
N MET A 17 -16.56 6.79 4.91
CA MET A 17 -16.08 7.29 3.62
C MET A 17 -14.88 6.51 3.10
N MET A 18 -13.94 6.07 3.95
CA MET A 18 -12.82 5.22 3.53
C MET A 18 -13.31 3.85 3.03
N ASP A 19 -14.19 3.20 3.79
CA ASP A 19 -14.71 1.88 3.45
C ASP A 19 -15.53 1.95 2.15
N THR A 20 -16.43 2.94 2.05
CA THR A 20 -17.25 3.16 0.85
C THR A 20 -16.40 3.53 -0.37
N ALA A 21 -15.35 4.35 -0.20
CA ALA A 21 -14.45 4.67 -1.31
C ALA A 21 -13.69 3.43 -1.80
N LEU A 22 -13.25 2.56 -0.88
CA LEU A 22 -12.59 1.30 -1.23
C LEU A 22 -13.53 0.33 -1.96
N GLU A 23 -14.80 0.24 -1.55
CA GLU A 23 -15.84 -0.49 -2.27
C GLU A 23 -16.01 0.05 -3.69
N ILE A 24 -16.15 1.37 -3.83
CA ILE A 24 -16.22 2.03 -5.14
C ILE A 24 -14.99 1.67 -5.98
N PHE A 25 -13.76 1.66 -5.44
CA PHE A 25 -12.55 1.26 -6.19
C PHE A 25 -12.60 -0.19 -6.68
N HIS A 26 -13.23 -1.08 -5.89
CA HIS A 26 -13.36 -2.47 -6.27
C HIS A 26 -14.44 -2.68 -7.33
N GLU A 27 -15.58 -1.99 -7.21
CA GLU A 27 -16.72 -2.05 -8.15
C GLU A 27 -16.46 -1.31 -9.46
N SER A 28 -15.75 -0.19 -9.40
CA SER A 28 -15.58 0.68 -10.55
C SER A 28 -14.60 0.08 -11.55
N GLY A 29 -15.16 -0.43 -12.65
CA GLY A 29 -14.39 -0.91 -13.80
C GLY A 29 -13.69 0.24 -14.51
N THR A 30 -14.44 1.07 -15.24
CA THR A 30 -13.90 2.17 -16.08
C THR A 30 -14.09 3.57 -15.49
N LYS A 31 -14.87 3.71 -14.40
CA LYS A 31 -15.17 5.01 -13.78
C LYS A 31 -14.22 5.29 -12.62
N GLY A 32 -13.79 6.54 -12.46
CA GLY A 32 -13.02 6.97 -11.28
C GLY A 32 -13.93 7.23 -10.07
N LEU A 33 -13.33 7.54 -8.93
CA LEU A 33 -14.05 7.93 -7.71
C LEU A 33 -14.86 9.22 -7.93
N ASN A 34 -16.16 9.19 -7.66
CA ASN A 34 -17.04 10.35 -7.75
C ASN A 34 -17.43 10.83 -6.35
N ILE A 35 -17.12 12.09 -6.01
CA ILE A 35 -17.45 12.69 -4.71
C ILE A 35 -18.95 12.63 -4.44
N LYS A 36 -19.81 12.94 -5.43
CA LYS A 36 -21.27 12.91 -5.28
C LYS A 36 -21.77 11.50 -4.97
N GLU A 37 -21.24 10.50 -5.68
CA GLU A 37 -21.60 9.09 -5.43
C GLU A 37 -21.18 8.66 -4.02
N LEU A 38 -19.94 8.94 -3.64
CA LEU A 38 -19.40 8.63 -2.32
C LEU A 38 -20.25 9.26 -1.20
N THR A 39 -20.51 10.57 -1.27
CA THR A 39 -21.29 11.25 -0.23
C THR A 39 -22.73 10.76 -0.18
N THR A 40 -23.31 10.38 -1.34
CA THR A 40 -24.66 9.80 -1.40
C THR A 40 -24.71 8.44 -0.71
N ARG A 41 -23.75 7.54 -0.99
CA ARG A 41 -23.67 6.22 -0.36
C ARG A 41 -23.44 6.31 1.16
N VAL A 42 -22.66 7.29 1.61
CA VAL A 42 -22.39 7.54 3.04
C VAL A 42 -23.57 8.25 3.74
N GLY A 43 -24.47 8.88 2.98
CA GLY A 43 -25.63 9.58 3.53
C GLY A 43 -25.34 11.00 4.04
N ILE A 44 -24.35 11.69 3.45
CA ILE A 44 -24.00 13.07 3.80
C ILE A 44 -24.17 14.02 2.61
N ALA A 45 -24.34 15.32 2.88
CA ALA A 45 -24.38 16.34 1.84
C ALA A 45 -23.03 16.42 1.10
N GLN A 46 -23.05 16.62 -0.22
CA GLN A 46 -21.82 16.67 -1.02
C GLN A 46 -20.83 17.73 -0.52
N GLY A 47 -21.31 18.90 -0.11
CA GLY A 47 -20.47 19.97 0.44
C GLY A 47 -19.74 19.59 1.73
N SER A 48 -20.25 18.61 2.49
CA SER A 48 -19.61 18.11 3.71
C SER A 48 -18.32 17.33 3.44
N PHE A 49 -18.10 16.86 2.20
CA PHE A 49 -16.86 16.22 1.78
C PHE A 49 -15.63 17.07 2.13
N TYR A 50 -15.72 18.38 1.89
CA TYR A 50 -14.61 19.31 2.06
C TYR A 50 -14.22 19.57 3.52
N ASN A 51 -15.02 19.05 4.47
CA ASN A 51 -14.64 19.02 5.89
C ASN A 51 -13.60 17.92 6.19
N PHE A 52 -13.42 16.96 5.28
CA PHE A 52 -12.55 15.79 5.46
C PHE A 52 -11.38 15.76 4.48
N TRP A 53 -11.63 16.10 3.21
CA TRP A 53 -10.59 16.15 2.17
C TRP A 53 -10.72 17.40 1.32
N ARG A 54 -9.57 18.01 0.98
CA ARG A 54 -9.55 19.19 0.10
C ARG A 54 -10.00 18.90 -1.33
N ASP A 55 -9.75 17.69 -1.82
CA ASP A 55 -10.02 17.26 -3.19
C ASP A 55 -10.12 15.73 -3.28
N LYS A 56 -10.58 15.24 -4.44
CA LYS A 56 -10.68 13.81 -4.77
C LYS A 56 -9.30 13.12 -4.72
N ASP A 57 -8.27 13.83 -5.11
CA ASP A 57 -6.90 13.31 -5.25
C ASP A 57 -6.29 12.96 -3.89
N THR A 58 -6.51 13.82 -2.89
CA THR A 58 -6.09 13.58 -1.50
C THR A 58 -6.82 12.37 -0.93
N LEU A 59 -8.13 12.24 -1.20
CA LEU A 59 -8.90 11.06 -0.82
C LEU A 59 -8.35 9.79 -1.50
N LEU A 60 -8.03 9.85 -2.79
CA LEU A 60 -7.51 8.71 -3.55
C LEU A 60 -6.21 8.16 -2.93
N LEU A 61 -5.29 9.05 -2.54
CA LEU A 61 -4.05 8.68 -1.87
C LEU A 61 -4.30 8.08 -0.47
N ASP A 62 -5.19 8.69 0.32
CA ASP A 62 -5.56 8.18 1.65
C ASP A 62 -6.18 6.78 1.57
N VAL A 63 -7.03 6.50 0.58
CA VAL A 63 -7.65 5.18 0.36
C VAL A 63 -6.58 4.14 0.01
N MET A 64 -5.58 4.48 -0.81
CA MET A 64 -4.47 3.57 -1.10
C MET A 64 -3.62 3.27 0.13
N GLN A 65 -3.35 4.27 0.97
CA GLN A 65 -2.65 4.08 2.23
C GLN A 65 -3.47 3.23 3.21
N TYR A 66 -4.76 3.51 3.33
CA TYR A 66 -5.71 2.73 4.14
C TYR A 66 -5.75 1.26 3.71
N ARG A 67 -5.82 0.99 2.39
CA ARG A 67 -5.79 -0.37 1.85
C ARG A 67 -4.46 -1.08 2.12
N SER A 68 -3.35 -0.36 1.96
CA SER A 68 -2.01 -0.90 2.28
C SER A 68 -1.92 -1.28 3.75
N ALA A 69 -2.43 -0.44 4.65
CA ALA A 69 -2.42 -0.69 6.09
C ALA A 69 -3.26 -1.93 6.46
N GLN A 70 -4.46 -2.09 5.87
CA GLN A 70 -5.28 -3.29 6.07
C GLN A 70 -4.55 -4.57 5.64
N LYS A 71 -3.87 -4.55 4.48
CA LYS A 71 -3.11 -5.71 3.98
C LYS A 71 -1.94 -6.06 4.88
N LEU A 72 -1.14 -5.07 5.30
CA LEU A 72 -0.02 -5.30 6.21
C LEU A 72 -0.50 -5.82 7.58
N ALA A 73 -1.58 -5.27 8.12
CA ALA A 73 -2.18 -5.76 9.36
C ALA A 73 -2.69 -7.21 9.22
N ALA A 74 -3.16 -7.62 8.05
CA ALA A 74 -3.52 -9.02 7.79
C ALA A 74 -2.28 -9.93 7.76
N ILE A 75 -1.18 -9.47 7.17
CA ILE A 75 0.10 -10.19 7.15
C ILE A 75 0.69 -10.32 8.57
N GLU A 76 0.59 -9.26 9.39
CA GLU A 76 1.06 -9.26 10.79
C GLU A 76 0.46 -10.43 11.60
N LYS A 77 -0.80 -10.79 11.34
CA LYS A 77 -1.47 -11.94 11.99
C LYS A 77 -0.88 -13.30 11.62
N HIS A 78 -0.04 -13.36 10.59
CA HIS A 78 0.54 -14.58 10.05
C HIS A 78 2.07 -14.61 10.11
N PHE A 79 2.69 -13.77 10.94
CA PHE A 79 4.14 -13.76 11.15
C PHE A 79 4.71 -15.14 11.53
N SER A 80 3.96 -16.00 12.22
CA SER A 80 4.43 -17.35 12.53
C SER A 80 4.79 -18.19 11.30
N LYS A 81 4.15 -17.95 10.15
CA LYS A 81 4.46 -18.66 8.90
C LYS A 81 5.81 -18.27 8.28
N SER A 82 6.44 -17.23 8.81
CA SER A 82 7.72 -16.73 8.30
C SER A 82 8.93 -17.41 8.93
N LEU A 83 8.77 -18.16 10.02
CA LEU A 83 9.90 -18.66 10.81
C LEU A 83 10.76 -19.69 10.07
N ASP A 84 10.16 -20.53 9.22
CA ASP A 84 10.89 -21.56 8.47
C ASP A 84 11.74 -20.95 7.34
N ASN A 85 11.28 -19.86 6.73
CA ASN A 85 11.99 -19.18 5.66
C ASN A 85 11.65 -17.68 5.62
N PRO A 86 12.29 -16.87 6.48
CA PRO A 86 12.10 -15.42 6.58
C PRO A 86 12.27 -14.69 5.24
N ILE A 87 13.29 -15.08 4.46
CA ILE A 87 13.57 -14.49 3.14
C ILE A 87 12.40 -14.75 2.21
N LYS A 88 12.03 -16.02 2.01
CA LYS A 88 10.94 -16.39 1.09
C LYS A 88 9.63 -15.72 1.50
N PHE A 89 9.31 -15.71 2.79
CA PHE A 89 8.09 -15.08 3.29
C PHE A 89 8.00 -13.60 2.89
N LEU A 90 9.04 -12.81 3.18
CA LEU A 90 9.02 -11.39 2.86
C LEU A 90 9.10 -11.13 1.35
N SER A 91 9.92 -11.89 0.62
CA SER A 91 10.02 -11.77 -0.83
C SER A 91 8.70 -12.08 -1.54
N ASP A 92 7.99 -13.13 -1.12
CA ASP A 92 6.68 -13.47 -1.68
C ASP A 92 5.68 -12.35 -1.44
N ILE A 93 5.61 -11.79 -0.22
CA ILE A 93 4.72 -10.67 0.10
C ILE A 93 4.96 -9.45 -0.80
N ILE A 94 6.23 -9.04 -0.94
CA ILE A 94 6.58 -7.87 -1.76
C ILE A 94 6.23 -8.14 -3.23
N TYR A 95 6.55 -9.34 -3.73
CA TYR A 95 6.30 -9.72 -5.11
C TYR A 95 4.81 -9.81 -5.43
N GLU A 96 4.05 -10.60 -4.66
CA GLU A 96 2.60 -10.78 -4.86
C GLU A 96 1.86 -9.45 -4.78
N TYR A 97 2.24 -8.57 -3.83
CA TYR A 97 1.63 -7.25 -3.74
C TYR A 97 1.91 -6.37 -4.96
N SER A 98 3.15 -6.41 -5.47
CA SER A 98 3.56 -5.66 -6.66
C SER A 98 2.83 -6.15 -7.91
N ILE A 99 2.67 -7.47 -8.08
CA ILE A 99 1.96 -8.07 -9.21
C ILE A 99 0.44 -7.81 -9.11
N ASP A 100 -0.18 -8.00 -7.95
CA ASP A 100 -1.61 -7.68 -7.72
C ASP A 100 -1.93 -6.22 -8.08
N LEU A 101 -1.05 -5.30 -7.69
CA LEU A 101 -1.24 -3.88 -8.01
C LEU A 101 -1.03 -3.58 -9.49
N LYS A 102 -0.04 -4.20 -10.14
CA LYS A 102 0.17 -4.12 -11.59
C LYS A 102 -1.07 -4.60 -12.36
N GLU A 103 -1.58 -5.78 -12.03
CA GLU A 103 -2.77 -6.36 -12.70
C GLU A 103 -4.02 -5.48 -12.52
N LYS A 104 -4.17 -4.86 -11.35
CA LYS A 104 -5.21 -3.86 -11.13
C LYS A 104 -5.01 -2.61 -11.98
N CYS A 105 -3.79 -2.13 -12.16
CA CYS A 105 -3.51 -0.99 -13.03
C CYS A 105 -3.83 -1.29 -14.50
N ASP A 106 -3.67 -2.54 -14.93
CA ASP A 106 -3.99 -2.98 -16.30
C ASP A 106 -5.50 -2.99 -16.57
N THR A 107 -6.32 -3.18 -15.52
CA THR A 107 -7.78 -3.40 -15.66
C THR A 107 -8.64 -2.27 -15.11
N LYS A 108 -8.10 -1.44 -14.21
CA LYS A 108 -8.85 -0.41 -13.47
C LYS A 108 -8.14 0.95 -13.53
N PRO A 109 -8.68 1.93 -14.28
CA PRO A 109 -8.07 3.25 -14.44
C PRO A 109 -7.79 3.97 -13.12
N ILE A 110 -8.62 3.75 -12.09
CA ILE A 110 -8.45 4.37 -10.78
C ILE A 110 -7.15 3.95 -10.07
N TYR A 111 -6.74 2.69 -10.22
CA TYR A 111 -5.46 2.20 -9.68
C TYR A 111 -4.29 2.79 -10.46
N LYS A 112 -4.42 2.90 -11.79
CA LYS A 112 -3.43 3.54 -12.65
C LYS A 112 -3.27 5.04 -12.32
N GLU A 113 -4.37 5.75 -12.11
CA GLU A 113 -4.40 7.16 -11.67
C GLU A 113 -3.68 7.30 -10.33
N ALA A 114 -4.07 6.51 -9.32
CA ALA A 114 -3.47 6.54 -7.99
C ALA A 114 -1.96 6.21 -8.02
N LEU A 115 -1.56 5.19 -8.78
CA LEU A 115 -0.15 4.81 -8.94
C LEU A 115 0.65 5.94 -9.61
N SER A 116 0.09 6.59 -10.63
CA SER A 116 0.75 7.73 -11.29
C SER A 116 0.96 8.91 -10.34
N MET A 117 -0.01 9.16 -9.44
CA MET A 117 0.09 10.21 -8.44
C MET A 117 1.14 9.89 -7.39
N LEU A 118 1.20 8.63 -6.92
CA LEU A 118 2.24 8.17 -6.00
C LEU A 118 3.63 8.28 -6.64
N ALA A 119 3.78 7.82 -7.90
CA ALA A 119 5.04 7.91 -8.62
C ALA A 119 5.51 9.36 -8.76
N LYS A 120 4.63 10.28 -9.17
CA LYS A 120 4.95 11.71 -9.27
C LYS A 120 5.31 12.35 -7.93
N LYS A 121 4.63 11.95 -6.85
CA LYS A 121 4.93 12.45 -5.50
C LYS A 121 6.35 12.04 -5.06
N SER A 122 6.78 10.85 -5.49
CA SER A 122 8.10 10.29 -5.18
C SER A 122 9.25 10.87 -6.00
N GLU A 123 8.97 11.56 -7.10
CA GLU A 123 9.99 12.26 -7.87
C GLU A 123 10.65 13.36 -7.03
N GLY A 124 11.91 13.16 -6.66
CA GLY A 124 12.72 14.13 -5.91
C GLY A 124 12.73 13.97 -4.39
N LYS A 125 12.14 12.90 -3.83
CA LYS A 125 12.21 12.58 -2.40
C LYS A 125 12.67 11.14 -2.19
N SER A 126 13.82 10.96 -1.54
CA SER A 126 14.16 9.68 -0.92
C SER A 126 13.23 9.46 0.27
N TYR A 127 12.71 8.24 0.45
CA TYR A 127 11.83 7.82 1.57
C TYR A 127 10.31 8.11 1.47
N GLU A 128 9.66 7.76 0.35
CA GLU A 128 8.18 7.83 0.23
C GLU A 128 7.42 6.56 0.63
N ILE A 129 8.12 5.48 0.96
CA ILE A 129 7.50 4.35 1.64
C ILE A 129 7.28 4.77 3.09
N GLY A 130 6.03 5.18 3.33
CA GLY A 130 5.63 5.86 4.55
C GLY A 130 5.86 5.04 5.82
N ASP A 131 5.70 5.72 6.96
CA ASP A 131 5.83 5.19 8.32
C ASP A 131 5.15 3.83 8.54
N LEU A 132 4.11 3.56 7.75
CA LEU A 132 3.42 2.27 7.71
C LEU A 132 4.37 1.08 7.46
N TYR A 133 5.19 1.13 6.42
CA TYR A 133 6.08 0.01 6.07
C TYR A 133 7.29 -0.05 7.00
N ILE A 134 7.76 1.10 7.49
CA ILE A 134 8.77 1.18 8.56
C ILE A 134 8.27 0.43 9.80
N GLY A 135 7.05 0.73 10.23
CA GLY A 135 6.42 0.06 11.36
C GLY A 135 6.24 -1.44 11.13
N PHE A 136 5.81 -1.83 9.93
CA PHE A 136 5.67 -3.24 9.56
C PHE A 136 7.01 -4.00 9.62
N ILE A 137 8.06 -3.48 8.97
CA ILE A 137 9.39 -4.10 8.96
C ILE A 137 9.97 -4.19 10.37
N LYS A 138 9.81 -3.14 11.18
CA LYS A 138 10.28 -3.13 12.57
C LYS A 138 9.60 -4.24 13.40
N LYS A 139 8.28 -4.39 13.27
CA LYS A 139 7.54 -5.46 13.97
C LYS A 139 7.99 -6.85 13.51
N LEU A 140 8.16 -7.05 12.20
CA LEU A 140 8.58 -8.34 11.63
C LEU A 140 10.02 -8.69 12.05
N ALA A 141 10.95 -7.74 11.98
CA ALA A 141 12.33 -7.91 12.39
C ALA A 141 12.44 -8.24 13.88
N ASN A 142 11.71 -7.53 14.74
CA ASN A 142 11.65 -7.83 16.17
C ASN A 142 11.11 -9.24 16.42
N TYR A 143 10.01 -9.62 15.75
CA TYR A 143 9.44 -10.96 15.86
C TYR A 143 10.44 -12.05 15.48
N TRP A 144 11.17 -11.89 14.36
CA TRP A 144 12.18 -12.86 13.96
C TRP A 144 13.34 -12.99 14.95
N LYS A 145 13.83 -11.86 15.48
CA LYS A 145 14.89 -11.85 16.51
C LYS A 145 14.43 -12.51 17.80
N GLU A 146 13.23 -12.18 18.29
CA GLU A 146 12.65 -12.79 19.50
C GLU A 146 12.45 -14.30 19.39
N LYS A 147 12.16 -14.79 18.17
CA LYS A 147 12.00 -16.22 17.88
C LYS A 147 13.29 -16.93 17.48
N GLY A 148 14.41 -16.21 17.39
CA GLY A 148 15.69 -16.76 16.96
C GLY A 148 15.70 -17.25 15.51
N ALA A 149 14.79 -16.78 14.67
CA ALA A 149 14.70 -17.16 13.26
C ALA A 149 15.78 -16.47 12.41
N VAL A 150 16.23 -15.29 12.83
CA VAL A 150 17.31 -14.51 12.21
C VAL A 150 18.15 -13.89 13.32
N LYS A 151 19.43 -13.67 13.07
CA LYS A 151 20.32 -13.00 14.03
C LYS A 151 20.27 -11.49 13.86
N GLU A 152 20.45 -11.01 12.63
CA GLU A 152 20.42 -9.60 12.30
C GLU A 152 19.51 -9.31 11.11
N VAL A 153 18.96 -8.09 11.11
CA VAL A 153 18.11 -7.58 10.04
C VAL A 153 18.50 -6.12 9.81
N ASP A 154 18.90 -5.80 8.58
CA ASP A 154 19.06 -4.42 8.15
C ASP A 154 17.69 -3.86 7.74
N GLU A 155 16.98 -3.29 8.71
CA GLU A 155 15.64 -2.72 8.51
C GLU A 155 15.65 -1.63 7.41
N LYS A 156 16.71 -0.81 7.32
CA LYS A 156 16.82 0.23 6.29
C LYS A 156 17.00 -0.37 4.90
N GLY A 157 17.80 -1.43 4.79
CA GLY A 157 17.94 -2.21 3.57
C GLY A 157 16.62 -2.81 3.11
N LEU A 158 15.86 -3.43 4.03
CA LEU A 158 14.54 -3.97 3.71
C LEU A 158 13.53 -2.88 3.31
N ILE A 159 13.49 -1.74 4.00
CA ILE A 159 12.64 -0.60 3.61
C ILE A 159 12.99 -0.13 2.19
N ASN A 160 14.28 -0.01 1.86
CA ASN A 160 14.72 0.34 0.51
C ASN A 160 14.42 -0.75 -0.54
N THR A 161 14.25 -2.00 -0.12
CA THR A 161 13.78 -3.09 -0.99
C THR A 161 12.32 -2.87 -1.40
N PHE A 162 11.45 -2.42 -0.48
CA PHE A 162 10.12 -1.96 -0.87
C PHE A 162 10.20 -0.79 -1.86
N THR A 163 11.13 0.16 -1.66
CA THR A 163 11.29 1.33 -2.54
C THR A 163 11.72 0.94 -3.93
N GLY A 164 12.76 0.12 -4.05
CA GLY A 164 13.21 -0.38 -5.34
C GLY A 164 12.13 -1.19 -6.06
N SER A 165 11.38 -2.01 -5.31
CA SER A 165 10.25 -2.77 -5.87
C SER A 165 9.16 -1.84 -6.39
N PHE A 166 8.81 -0.81 -5.63
CA PHE A 166 7.85 0.23 -6.05
C PHE A 166 8.31 0.97 -7.31
N VAL A 167 9.58 1.37 -7.37
CA VAL A 167 10.13 2.04 -8.55
C VAL A 167 10.08 1.12 -9.77
N LEU A 168 10.48 -0.14 -9.63
CA LEU A 168 10.42 -1.12 -10.74
C LEU A 168 9.00 -1.34 -11.22
N PHE A 169 8.05 -1.68 -10.33
CA PHE A 169 6.69 -1.98 -10.78
C PHE A 169 5.91 -0.74 -11.20
N SER A 170 6.13 0.44 -10.63
CA SER A 170 5.48 1.67 -11.13
C SER A 170 5.94 2.04 -12.54
N ASN A 171 7.07 1.51 -12.97
CA ASN A 171 7.64 1.68 -14.31
C ASN A 171 7.54 0.42 -15.19
N TYR A 172 6.68 -0.55 -14.84
CA TYR A 172 6.57 -1.84 -15.53
C TYR A 172 6.35 -1.73 -17.04
N TYR A 173 5.66 -0.69 -17.51
CA TYR A 173 5.39 -0.42 -18.93
C TYR A 173 6.66 -0.09 -19.76
N LYS A 174 7.80 0.16 -19.10
CA LYS A 174 9.11 0.36 -19.75
C LYS A 174 9.84 -0.95 -20.03
N PHE A 175 9.37 -2.07 -19.47
CA PHE A 175 9.95 -3.38 -19.65
C PHE A 175 9.14 -4.19 -20.67
N GLU A 176 9.82 -5.09 -21.36
CA GLU A 176 9.16 -6.13 -22.13
C GLU A 176 8.39 -7.09 -21.20
N LYS A 177 7.14 -7.39 -21.57
CA LYS A 177 6.17 -8.07 -20.70
C LYS A 177 6.65 -9.45 -20.23
N GLU A 178 7.39 -10.17 -21.07
CA GLU A 178 7.88 -11.52 -20.77
C GLU A 178 9.01 -11.54 -19.73
N TYR A 179 9.79 -10.45 -19.60
CA TYR A 179 10.92 -10.39 -18.67
C TYR A 179 10.60 -9.68 -17.35
N PHE A 180 9.61 -8.77 -17.36
CA PHE A 180 9.37 -7.89 -16.21
C PHE A 180 9.15 -8.65 -14.89
N ASN A 181 8.32 -9.71 -14.92
CA ASN A 181 7.99 -10.47 -13.72
C ASN A 181 9.22 -11.18 -13.14
N ASP A 182 10.09 -11.71 -13.99
CA ASP A 182 11.31 -12.39 -13.56
C ASP A 182 12.34 -11.41 -13.01
N ILE A 183 12.51 -10.26 -13.67
CA ILE A 183 13.40 -9.17 -13.21
C ILE A 183 12.95 -8.67 -11.83
N LEU A 184 11.64 -8.40 -11.67
CA LEU A 184 11.09 -7.93 -10.40
C LEU A 184 11.31 -8.96 -9.29
N LYS A 185 11.03 -10.24 -9.56
CA LYS A 185 11.21 -11.32 -8.59
C LYS A 185 12.68 -11.50 -8.20
N ALA A 186 13.58 -11.50 -9.19
CA ALA A 186 15.02 -11.61 -8.96
C ALA A 186 15.55 -10.46 -8.10
N PHE A 187 15.13 -9.23 -8.40
CA PHE A 187 15.48 -8.05 -7.59
C PHE A 187 15.00 -8.22 -6.14
N ILE A 188 13.73 -8.55 -5.94
CA ILE A 188 13.12 -8.67 -4.59
C ILE A 188 13.82 -9.74 -3.77
N VAL A 189 13.99 -10.94 -4.32
CA VAL A 189 14.62 -12.06 -3.59
C VAL A 189 16.06 -11.72 -3.22
N SER A 190 16.86 -11.25 -4.18
CA SER A 190 18.27 -10.93 -3.95
C SER A 190 18.44 -9.78 -2.95
N ALA A 191 17.56 -8.78 -3.00
CA ALA A 191 17.61 -7.65 -2.08
C ALA A 191 17.20 -8.05 -0.65
N VAL A 192 16.12 -8.83 -0.47
CA VAL A 192 15.71 -9.31 0.85
C VAL A 192 16.79 -10.20 1.47
N GLU A 193 17.34 -11.14 0.69
CA GLU A 193 18.41 -12.05 1.15
C GLU A 193 19.64 -11.28 1.63
N LYS A 194 20.02 -10.21 0.92
CA LYS A 194 21.17 -9.38 1.29
C LYS A 194 21.04 -8.70 2.66
N TYR A 195 19.82 -8.45 3.12
CA TYR A 195 19.55 -7.64 4.32
C TYR A 195 19.05 -8.46 5.52
N ILE A 196 19.10 -9.79 5.44
CA ILE A 196 18.76 -10.71 6.52
C ILE A 196 19.96 -11.63 6.77
N ASP A 197 20.48 -11.66 7.99
CA ASP A 197 21.58 -12.55 8.38
C ASP A 197 21.11 -13.64 9.35
N TYR A 198 21.48 -14.89 9.03
CA TYR A 198 21.24 -16.07 9.86
C TYR A 198 22.44 -16.48 10.71
N ARG A 199 23.65 -15.97 10.42
CA ARG A 199 24.92 -16.41 11.03
C ARG A 199 25.27 -15.64 12.28
#